data_AF-A0A3S4GNQ8-F1
#
_entry.id   AF-A0A3S4GNQ8-F1
#
_cell.length_a   1.000
_cell.length_b   1.000
_cell.length_c   1.000
_cell.angle_alpha   90.00
_cell.angle_beta   90.00
_cell.angle_gamma   90.00
#
_symmetry.space_group_name_H-M   'P 1'
#
loop_
_entity.id
_entity.type
_entity.pdbx_description
1 polymer ?
#
loop_
_entity_poly.entity_id
_entity_poly.type
_entity_poly.pdbx_seq_one_letter_code
_entity_poly.pdbx_strand_id
1 'polypeptide(L)'
;MQLYTLRSEKNWGIGDFGDLRAMLPEIARRGGSFIGLNPIHALYPANPESASPYSPSSRRWLNVIYIDVNAVEDFQRSEEAQAWWQSPATQQALQAARETDDVDYTAVTTLKMTALRMRGNNSLVVKMSR
;
A
#
# COMPACT_ATOMS: atom_id res chain seq x y z
N MET A 1 -14.63 6.49 5.22
CA MET A 1 -14.41 5.21 4.51
C MET A 1 -13.24 4.48 5.14
N GLN A 2 -13.19 3.16 4.98
CA GLN A 2 -12.07 2.32 5.41
C GLN A 2 -11.12 2.19 4.21
N LEU A 3 -9.93 2.80 4.27
CA LEU A 3 -9.01 2.84 3.13
C LEU A 3 -8.63 1.43 2.68
N TYR A 4 -8.33 0.55 3.63
CA TYR A 4 -7.91 -0.82 3.35
C TYR A 4 -8.95 -1.65 2.57
N THR A 5 -10.22 -1.24 2.55
CA THR A 5 -11.28 -1.97 1.83
C THR A 5 -11.42 -1.58 0.37
N LEU A 6 -10.68 -0.58 -0.14
CA LEU A 6 -10.77 -0.24 -1.56
C LEU A 6 -10.20 -1.35 -2.44
N ARG A 7 -10.93 -1.66 -3.50
CA ARG A 7 -10.49 -2.53 -4.60
C ARG A 7 -10.31 -1.68 -5.84
N SER A 8 -9.22 -1.90 -6.56
CA SER A 8 -8.95 -1.30 -7.87
C SER A 8 -8.18 -2.28 -8.74
N GLU A 9 -8.05 -1.98 -10.03
CA GLU A 9 -7.24 -2.80 -10.95
C GLU A 9 -5.74 -2.76 -10.64
N LYS A 10 -5.28 -1.73 -9.90
CA LYS A 10 -3.84 -1.42 -9.76
C LYS A 10 -3.26 -1.71 -8.38
N ASN A 11 -4.11 -1.78 -7.35
CA ASN A 11 -3.63 -1.99 -5.98
C ASN A 11 -3.18 -3.44 -5.74
N TRP A 12 -2.44 -3.67 -4.66
CA TRP A 12 -1.82 -4.97 -4.41
C TRP A 12 -2.66 -5.85 -3.46
N GLY A 13 -3.98 -5.79 -3.56
CA GLY A 13 -4.90 -6.57 -2.70
C GLY A 13 -5.37 -5.83 -1.44
N ILE A 14 -4.91 -4.59 -1.24
CA ILE A 14 -5.40 -3.67 -0.21
C ILE A 14 -5.57 -2.29 -0.81
N GLY A 15 -6.56 -1.54 -0.35
CA GLY A 15 -6.71 -0.14 -0.73
C GLY A 15 -5.54 0.71 -0.24
N ASP A 16 -4.99 1.57 -1.08
CA ASP A 16 -3.78 2.34 -0.80
C ASP A 16 -3.87 3.83 -1.22
N PHE A 17 -2.78 4.59 -1.05
CA PHE A 17 -2.77 6.02 -1.38
C PHE A 17 -2.94 6.31 -2.89
N GLY A 18 -2.60 5.35 -3.75
CA GLY A 18 -2.86 5.43 -5.18
C GLY A 18 -4.36 5.39 -5.47
N ASP A 19 -5.08 4.50 -4.79
CA ASP A 19 -6.54 4.42 -4.88
C ASP A 19 -7.22 5.69 -4.35
N LEU A 20 -6.75 6.20 -3.21
CA LEU A 20 -7.26 7.44 -2.64
C LEU A 20 -7.08 8.61 -3.61
N ARG A 21 -5.89 8.73 -4.23
CA ARG A 21 -5.61 9.75 -5.25
C ARG A 21 -6.53 9.62 -6.46
N ALA A 22 -6.79 8.38 -6.91
CA ALA A 22 -7.69 8.11 -8.04
C ALA A 22 -9.16 8.43 -7.72
N MET A 23 -9.59 8.28 -6.45
CA MET A 23 -10.97 8.55 -6.04
C MET A 23 -11.29 10.04 -5.88
N LEU A 24 -10.28 10.87 -5.54
CA LEU A 24 -10.47 12.30 -5.26
C LEU A 24 -11.21 13.08 -6.37
N PRO A 25 -10.82 12.98 -7.66
CA PRO A 25 -11.51 13.70 -8.74
C PRO A 25 -12.99 13.31 -8.89
N GLU A 26 -13.32 12.03 -8.72
CA GLU A 26 -14.69 11.54 -8.84
C GLU A 26 -15.60 12.04 -7.71
N ILE A 27 -15.07 12.12 -6.49
CA ILE A 27 -15.79 12.68 -5.35
C ILE A 27 -16.00 14.17 -5.53
N ALA A 28 -14.96 14.90 -5.94
CA ALA A 28 -15.05 16.34 -6.20
C ALA A 28 -16.07 16.65 -7.31
N ARG A 29 -16.08 15.88 -8.40
CA ARG A 29 -17.04 16.02 -9.51
C ARG A 29 -18.49 15.83 -9.07
N ARG A 30 -18.73 15.07 -8.00
CA ARG A 30 -20.05 14.83 -7.40
C ARG A 30 -20.40 15.81 -6.27
N GLY A 31 -19.60 16.86 -6.08
CA GLY A 31 -19.81 17.88 -5.05
C GLY A 31 -19.29 17.51 -3.65
N GLY A 32 -18.54 16.41 -3.53
CA GLY A 32 -17.92 16.02 -2.27
C GLY A 32 -16.80 16.97 -1.88
N SER A 33 -16.79 17.41 -0.62
CA SER A 33 -15.80 18.37 -0.10
C SER A 33 -14.64 17.72 0.65
N PHE A 34 -14.79 16.47 1.11
CA PHE A 34 -13.74 15.73 1.82
C PHE A 34 -13.95 14.21 1.75
N ILE A 35 -12.90 13.46 2.04
CA ILE A 35 -12.94 12.01 2.26
C ILE A 35 -12.43 11.75 3.68
N GLY A 36 -13.29 11.23 4.55
CA GLY A 36 -12.89 10.78 5.88
C GLY A 36 -12.24 9.40 5.81
N LEU A 37 -11.09 9.21 6.46
CA LEU A 37 -10.35 7.94 6.52
C LEU A 37 -10.40 7.33 7.92
N ASN A 38 -10.21 6.02 7.98
CA ASN A 38 -9.83 5.35 9.23
C ASN A 38 -8.44 5.81 9.68
N PRO A 39 -8.05 5.56 10.95
CA PRO A 39 -6.69 5.86 11.39
C PRO A 39 -5.65 5.18 10.49
N ILE A 40 -4.73 5.98 9.95
CA ILE A 40 -3.64 5.52 9.06
C ILE A 40 -2.28 5.46 9.78
N HIS A 41 -2.33 5.33 11.10
CA HIS A 41 -1.16 5.31 11.98
C HIS A 41 -0.30 4.05 11.77
N ALA A 42 1.00 4.18 11.98
CA ALA A 42 1.94 3.08 11.89
C ALA A 42 1.51 1.89 12.77
N LEU A 43 1.46 0.71 12.15
CA LEU A 43 1.22 -0.57 12.81
C LEU A 43 2.54 -1.36 12.90
N TYR A 44 2.47 -2.68 12.76
CA TYR A 44 3.60 -3.59 12.94
C TYR A 44 3.89 -4.35 11.64
N PRO A 45 4.83 -3.89 10.79
CA PRO A 45 5.19 -4.63 9.57
C PRO A 45 5.73 -6.05 9.86
N ALA A 46 6.29 -6.26 11.05
CA ALA A 46 6.76 -7.56 11.52
C ALA A 46 5.64 -8.47 12.07
N ASN A 47 4.42 -7.93 12.27
CA ASN A 47 3.23 -8.70 12.67
C ASN A 47 2.00 -8.17 11.91
N PRO A 48 1.88 -8.47 10.60
CA PRO A 48 0.88 -7.85 9.72
C PRO A 48 -0.56 -8.07 10.16
N GLU A 49 -0.84 -9.23 10.76
CA GLU A 49 -2.19 -9.60 11.23
C GLU A 49 -2.64 -8.80 12.47
N SER A 50 -1.72 -8.10 13.14
CA SER A 50 -2.08 -7.04 14.10
C SER A 50 -2.52 -5.78 13.36
N ALA A 51 -3.61 -5.91 12.62
CA ALA A 51 -4.09 -4.98 11.62
C ALA A 51 -5.06 -3.92 12.15
N SER A 52 -5.42 -3.95 13.45
CA SER A 52 -6.35 -2.99 14.04
C SER A 52 -5.83 -1.56 13.91
N PRO A 53 -6.53 -0.66 13.18
CA PRO A 53 -6.14 0.74 13.05
C PRO A 53 -6.13 1.51 14.38
N TYR A 54 -6.78 0.96 15.40
CA TYR A 54 -6.97 1.57 16.72
C TYR A 54 -5.95 1.11 17.77
N SER A 55 -5.05 0.20 17.39
CA SER A 55 -3.96 -0.29 18.26
C SER A 55 -2.59 -0.03 17.64
N PRO A 56 -2.23 1.24 17.35
CA PRO A 56 -1.02 1.54 16.58
C PRO A 56 0.26 1.43 17.40
N SER A 57 1.35 1.10 16.70
CA SER A 57 2.71 1.17 17.26
C SER A 57 3.15 2.61 17.49
N SER A 58 2.65 3.55 16.67
CA SER A 58 2.85 4.99 16.86
C SER A 58 1.75 5.80 16.18
N ARG A 59 1.24 6.83 16.89
CA ARG A 59 0.31 7.82 16.32
C ARG A 59 1.00 8.94 15.53
N ARG A 60 2.33 9.00 15.53
CA ARG A 60 3.11 10.05 14.84
C ARG A 60 3.53 9.67 13.43
N TRP A 61 3.54 8.38 13.12
CA TRP A 61 4.02 7.84 11.85
C TRP A 61 2.88 7.15 11.09
N LEU A 62 3.05 6.95 9.78
CA LEU A 62 2.04 6.36 8.90
C LEU A 62 2.25 4.85 8.71
N ASN A 63 1.17 4.13 8.44
CA ASN A 63 1.23 2.72 8.07
C ASN A 63 1.78 2.54 6.66
N VAL A 64 2.92 1.85 6.55
CA VAL A 64 3.61 1.59 5.28
C VAL A 64 2.80 0.71 4.31
N ILE A 65 1.82 -0.04 4.80
CA ILE A 65 0.98 -0.90 3.95
C ILE A 65 0.16 -0.09 2.93
N TYR A 66 -0.10 1.19 3.20
CA TYR A 66 -0.83 2.10 2.30
C TYR A 66 0.04 2.74 1.22
N ILE A 67 1.33 2.42 1.15
CA ILE A 67 2.18 2.89 0.05
C ILE A 67 1.70 2.26 -1.27
N ASP A 68 1.43 3.11 -2.27
CA ASP A 68 1.30 2.71 -3.67
C ASP A 68 2.70 2.43 -4.22
N VAL A 69 3.11 1.17 -4.20
CA VAL A 69 4.44 0.75 -4.66
C VAL A 69 4.62 1.02 -6.15
N ASN A 70 3.53 1.01 -6.92
CA ASN A 70 3.58 1.32 -8.35
C ASN A 70 4.02 2.77 -8.62
N ALA A 71 3.84 3.68 -7.65
CA ALA A 71 4.26 5.07 -7.74
C ALA A 71 5.68 5.34 -7.19
N VAL A 72 6.39 4.31 -6.70
CA VAL A 72 7.76 4.45 -6.18
C VAL A 72 8.75 4.40 -7.34
N GLU A 73 9.35 5.55 -7.69
CA GLU A 73 10.28 5.69 -8.82
C GLU A 73 11.47 4.73 -8.74
N ASP A 74 12.06 4.55 -7.56
CA ASP A 74 13.16 3.60 -7.35
C ASP A 74 12.74 2.14 -7.60
N PHE A 75 11.48 1.79 -7.31
CA PHE A 75 10.95 0.46 -7.62
C PHE A 75 10.81 0.28 -9.14
N GLN A 76 10.32 1.30 -9.84
CA GLN A 76 10.18 1.28 -11.31
C GLN A 76 11.54 1.17 -12.02
N ARG A 77 12.60 1.75 -11.43
CA ARG A 77 13.95 1.77 -12.02
C ARG A 77 14.84 0.59 -11.63
N SER A 78 14.50 -0.14 -10.58
CA SER A 78 15.29 -1.29 -10.15
C SER A 78 15.06 -2.49 -11.07
N GLU A 79 16.10 -2.88 -11.82
CA GLU A 79 16.07 -4.08 -12.68
C GLU A 79 15.75 -5.35 -11.88
N GLU A 80 16.31 -5.47 -10.67
CA GLU A 80 16.01 -6.57 -9.75
C GLU A 80 14.53 -6.59 -9.37
N ALA A 81 13.98 -5.43 -8.98
CA ALA A 81 12.58 -5.33 -8.59
C ALA A 81 11.64 -5.60 -9.76
N GLN A 82 11.97 -5.14 -10.97
CA GLN A 82 11.18 -5.37 -12.17
C GLN A 82 11.23 -6.84 -12.61
N ALA A 83 12.39 -7.49 -12.54
CA ALA A 83 12.51 -8.93 -12.81
C ALA A 83 11.70 -9.77 -11.83
N TRP A 84 11.76 -9.44 -10.54
CA TRP A 84 10.92 -10.08 -9.52
C TRP A 84 9.43 -9.84 -9.76
N TRP A 85 9.04 -8.59 -10.06
CA TRP A 85 7.65 -8.20 -10.30
C TRP A 85 7.05 -8.93 -11.50
N GLN A 86 7.79 -9.07 -12.59
CA GLN A 86 7.34 -9.73 -13.81
C GLN A 86 7.35 -11.26 -13.71
N SER A 87 7.90 -11.84 -12.64
CA SER A 87 7.95 -13.29 -12.50
C SER A 87 6.55 -13.91 -12.34
N PRO A 88 6.29 -15.10 -12.91
CA PRO A 88 4.99 -15.76 -12.77
C PRO A 88 4.58 -16.01 -11.32
N ALA A 89 5.55 -16.35 -10.46
CA ALA A 89 5.29 -16.59 -9.04
C ALA A 89 4.78 -15.33 -8.32
N THR A 90 5.38 -14.16 -8.59
CA THR A 90 4.93 -12.89 -8.00
C THR A 90 3.56 -12.49 -8.53
N GLN A 91 3.32 -12.63 -9.84
CA GLN A 91 2.01 -12.31 -10.43
C GLN A 91 0.91 -13.23 -9.89
N GLN A 92 1.18 -14.52 -9.69
CA GLN A 92 0.25 -15.46 -9.09
C GLN A 92 -0.04 -15.12 -7.62
N ALA A 93 1.00 -14.78 -6.83
CA ALA A 93 0.82 -14.37 -5.44
C ALA A 93 0.03 -13.06 -5.31
N LEU A 94 0.28 -12.09 -6.19
CA LEU A 94 -0.49 -10.86 -6.28
C LEU A 94 -1.96 -11.13 -6.61
N GLN A 95 -2.22 -11.99 -7.60
CA GLN A 95 -3.58 -12.32 -8.00
C GLN A 95 -4.34 -12.99 -6.86
N ALA A 96 -3.71 -13.98 -6.19
CA ALA A 96 -4.31 -14.64 -5.03
C ALA A 96 -4.65 -13.64 -3.91
N ALA A 97 -3.75 -12.71 -3.59
CA ALA A 97 -3.99 -11.68 -2.58
C ALA A 97 -5.10 -10.67 -2.97
N ARG A 98 -5.37 -10.49 -4.27
CA ARG A 98 -6.43 -9.61 -4.78
C ARG A 98 -7.80 -10.28 -4.82
N GLU A 99 -7.84 -11.60 -4.96
CA GLU A 99 -9.06 -12.41 -5.11
C GLU A 99 -9.71 -12.80 -3.79
N THR A 100 -9.03 -12.65 -2.66
CA THR A 100 -9.63 -12.91 -1.34
C THR A 100 -10.73 -11.90 -1.03
N ASP A 101 -11.82 -12.34 -0.38
CA ASP A 101 -12.90 -11.46 0.09
C ASP A 101 -12.38 -10.49 1.17
N ASP A 102 -11.61 -11.03 2.12
CA ASP A 102 -10.93 -10.28 3.17
C ASP A 102 -9.51 -9.88 2.76
N VAL A 103 -8.97 -8.83 3.38
CA VAL A 103 -7.59 -8.39 3.12
C VAL A 103 -6.61 -9.40 3.75
N ASP A 104 -5.77 -10.03 2.92
CA ASP A 104 -4.66 -10.85 3.39
C ASP A 104 -3.46 -9.96 3.77
N TYR A 105 -3.42 -9.50 5.02
CA TYR A 105 -2.39 -8.57 5.49
C TYR A 105 -0.99 -9.15 5.38
N THR A 106 -0.82 -10.45 5.63
CA THR A 106 0.45 -11.15 5.52
C THR A 106 0.95 -11.19 4.07
N ALA A 107 0.12 -11.62 3.12
CA ALA A 107 0.50 -11.69 1.71
C ALA A 107 0.84 -10.30 1.15
N VAL A 108 -0.04 -9.31 1.41
CA VAL A 108 0.14 -7.93 0.93
C VAL A 108 1.40 -7.30 1.51
N THR A 109 1.62 -7.45 2.83
CA THR A 109 2.82 -6.90 3.47
C THR A 109 4.08 -7.56 2.93
N THR A 110 4.05 -8.88 2.71
CA THR A 110 5.20 -9.61 2.14
C THR A 110 5.54 -9.10 0.75
N LEU A 111 4.55 -8.94 -0.13
CA LEU A 111 4.75 -8.39 -1.47
C LEU A 111 5.33 -6.96 -1.41
N LYS A 112 4.66 -6.05 -0.68
CA LYS A 112 5.08 -4.65 -0.60
C LYS A 112 6.47 -4.48 0.02
N MET A 113 6.77 -5.20 1.10
CA MET A 113 8.07 -5.09 1.77
C MET A 113 9.20 -5.70 0.93
N THR A 114 8.95 -6.78 0.19
CA THR A 114 9.92 -7.35 -0.76
C THR A 114 10.26 -6.33 -1.85
N ALA A 115 9.24 -5.75 -2.49
CA ALA A 115 9.42 -4.72 -3.50
C ALA A 115 10.18 -3.49 -2.99
N LEU A 116 9.80 -2.98 -1.80
CA LEU A 116 10.43 -1.80 -1.19
C LEU A 116 11.87 -2.05 -0.73
N ARG A 117 12.28 -3.30 -0.52
CA ARG A 117 13.69 -3.67 -0.27
C ARG A 117 14.49 -3.72 -1.57
N MET A 118 13.90 -4.22 -2.65
CA MET A 118 14.54 -4.34 -3.97
C MET A 118 14.66 -3.00 -4.73
N ARG A 119 14.00 -1.92 -4.28
CA ARG A 119 14.10 -0.61 -4.95
C ARG A 119 15.51 -0.02 -5.02
N GLY A 120 16.45 -0.52 -4.21
CA GLY A 120 17.82 0.01 -4.11
C GLY A 120 18.03 0.94 -2.91
N ASN A 121 19.30 1.22 -2.61
CA ASN A 121 19.74 1.84 -1.36
C ASN A 121 19.73 3.38 -1.36
N ASN A 122 19.04 4.01 -2.32
CA ASN A 122 18.93 5.46 -2.35
C ASN A 122 17.87 5.90 -1.33
N SER A 123 18.34 6.23 -0.15
CA SER A 123 17.64 6.60 1.08
C SER A 123 16.13 6.90 0.95
N LEU A 124 15.31 6.11 1.65
CA LEU A 124 13.98 6.54 2.10
C LEU A 124 14.13 7.77 3.01
N VAL A 125 14.32 8.94 2.43
CA VAL A 125 13.90 10.15 3.09
C VAL A 125 12.44 10.31 2.72
N VAL A 126 11.57 9.64 3.48
CA VAL A 126 10.18 10.06 3.58
C VAL A 126 10.24 11.45 4.22
N LYS A 127 10.39 12.49 3.38
CA LYS A 127 10.29 13.89 3.80
C LYS A 127 8.83 14.13 4.20
N MET A 128 8.49 13.77 5.43
CA MET A 128 7.34 14.36 6.10
C MET A 128 7.77 15.78 6.47
N SER A 129 7.56 16.70 5.54
CA SER A 129 7.70 18.13 5.77
C SER A 129 6.81 18.54 6.95
N ARG A 130 7.38 19.38 7.82
CA ARG A 130 6.72 19.96 8.99
C ARG A 130 5.48 20.75 8.63
#